data_AF-A0A4R4YW28-F1
#
_entry.id   AF-A0A4R4YW28-F1
#
_cell.length_a   1.000
_cell.length_b   1.000
_cell.length_c   1.000
_cell.angle_alpha   90.00
_cell.angle_beta   90.00
_cell.angle_gamma   90.00
#
_symmetry.space_group_name_H-M   'P 1'
#
loop_
_entity.id
_entity.type
_entity.pdbx_description
1 polymer ?
#
loop_
_entity_poly.entity_id
_entity_poly.type
_entity_poly.pdbx_seq_one_letter_code
_entity_poly.pdbx_strand_id
1 'polypeptide(L)'
;MRPDACPGALQVHEAADGALARVRVPGGAISAAQLRELAACAAQLGSGVIELTSRANVQVRGLRSPEDFAARIAAAGLLPSPAHERVRNIVASPLGGRGPHGLLDPQPLVDALDRALCARPRLADLPGRFLFAVDDGTGDVIGLNADITYVPGHGLLLAGAGTALPADARTAAGLMLAAAEAFLDERAQSWRLAEIPDGAARIAARLGLDGSALVPRPSGESGSRRAGVVPQRDGRVALEAVVPLGRLSSAQAVAIAAQGAPVRLAPWRSVILLDLAPEAAERAAEALSAAGLVTDPASPWIGVTACTGRPGCAKSRADVQEDARRWVAALDAPPPTPVHWAGCERRCGLPRGDVVQMVATGDGYEERHP
;
A
#
# COMPACT_ATOMS: atom_id res chain seq x y z
N MET A 1 6.01 -27.01 6.88
CA MET A 1 5.93 -25.54 6.71
C MET A 1 4.46 -25.17 6.66
N ARG A 2 4.01 -24.11 7.36
CA ARG A 2 2.63 -23.64 7.16
C ARG A 2 2.55 -22.98 5.78
N PRO A 3 1.56 -23.33 4.93
CA PRO A 3 1.39 -22.71 3.63
C PRO A 3 1.17 -21.20 3.78
N ASP A 4 1.56 -20.44 2.76
CA ASP A 4 1.26 -19.02 2.70
C ASP A 4 -0.24 -18.79 2.75
N ALA A 5 -0.69 -18.13 3.82
CA ALA A 5 -2.10 -17.80 4.03
C ALA A 5 -2.43 -16.37 3.60
N CYS A 6 -1.57 -15.71 2.81
CA CYS A 6 -1.88 -14.41 2.24
C CYS A 6 -3.10 -14.53 1.31
N PRO A 7 -4.17 -13.75 1.56
CA PRO A 7 -5.34 -13.77 0.69
C PRO A 7 -5.01 -13.13 -0.66
N GLY A 8 -5.61 -13.69 -1.71
CA GLY A 8 -5.77 -13.06 -3.01
C GLY A 8 -7.25 -12.82 -3.34
N ALA A 9 -7.58 -12.70 -4.62
CA ALA A 9 -8.94 -12.47 -5.10
C ALA A 9 -9.73 -13.79 -5.28
N LEU A 10 -9.03 -14.90 -5.58
CA LEU A 10 -9.61 -16.24 -5.76
C LEU A 10 -9.42 -17.07 -4.48
N GLN A 11 -8.21 -17.06 -3.93
CA GLN A 11 -7.89 -17.72 -2.67
C GLN A 11 -8.09 -16.75 -1.50
N VAL A 12 -9.33 -16.73 -1.00
CA VAL A 12 -9.72 -15.89 0.13
C VAL A 12 -9.21 -16.42 1.47
N HIS A 13 -9.15 -15.54 2.46
CA HIS A 13 -8.88 -15.91 3.84
C HIS A 13 -10.16 -15.84 4.67
N GLU A 14 -10.48 -16.92 5.39
CA GLU A 14 -11.60 -16.93 6.33
C GLU A 14 -11.26 -16.14 7.59
N ALA A 15 -11.85 -14.94 7.73
CA ALA A 15 -11.75 -14.12 8.91
C ALA A 15 -13.01 -14.25 9.79
N ALA A 16 -13.01 -13.59 10.96
CA ALA A 16 -14.12 -13.71 11.92
C ALA A 16 -15.43 -13.08 11.44
N ASP A 17 -15.34 -12.11 10.52
CA ASP A 17 -16.45 -11.41 9.87
C ASP A 17 -16.76 -11.97 8.47
N GLY A 18 -16.16 -13.11 8.09
CA GLY A 18 -16.33 -13.77 6.80
C GLY A 18 -15.10 -13.68 5.89
N ALA A 19 -15.26 -14.15 4.65
CA ALA A 19 -14.18 -14.23 3.68
C ALA A 19 -13.58 -12.84 3.37
N LEU A 20 -12.25 -12.78 3.36
CA LEU A 20 -11.43 -11.63 3.02
C LEU A 20 -10.72 -11.89 1.68
N ALA A 21 -10.99 -11.05 0.69
CA ALA A 21 -10.29 -11.05 -0.58
C ALA A 21 -9.43 -9.79 -0.75
N ARG A 22 -8.32 -9.92 -1.48
CA ARG A 22 -7.43 -8.82 -1.84
C ARG A 22 -7.27 -8.77 -3.36
N VAL A 23 -7.36 -7.58 -3.92
CA VAL A 23 -7.18 -7.37 -5.38
C VAL A 23 -5.71 -7.03 -5.68
N ARG A 24 -5.36 -6.75 -6.94
CA ARG A 24 -4.08 -6.14 -7.31
C ARG A 24 -4.30 -4.79 -7.97
N VAL A 25 -3.59 -3.78 -7.49
CA VAL A 25 -3.60 -2.40 -8.01
C VAL A 25 -2.15 -1.96 -8.21
N PRO A 26 -1.44 -2.46 -9.25
CA PRO A 26 -0.03 -2.16 -9.45
C PRO A 26 0.25 -0.65 -9.44
N GLY A 27 1.18 -0.21 -8.59
CA GLY A 27 1.54 1.21 -8.43
C GLY A 27 0.51 2.04 -7.66
N GLY A 28 -0.57 1.41 -7.18
CA GLY A 28 -1.69 2.08 -6.54
C GLY A 28 -2.62 2.82 -7.51
N ALA A 29 -2.36 2.76 -8.83
CA ALA A 29 -3.19 3.42 -9.83
C ALA A 29 -4.52 2.71 -10.04
N ILE A 30 -5.62 3.44 -9.84
CA ILE A 30 -6.97 2.91 -9.99
C ILE A 30 -7.84 3.87 -10.79
N SER A 31 -8.58 3.34 -11.76
CA SER A 31 -9.53 4.14 -12.54
C SER A 31 -10.82 4.40 -11.77
N ALA A 32 -11.54 5.46 -12.13
CA ALA A 32 -12.87 5.74 -11.58
C ALA A 32 -13.85 4.57 -11.80
N ALA A 33 -13.77 3.89 -12.95
CA ALA A 33 -14.59 2.72 -13.24
C ALA A 33 -14.28 1.54 -12.30
N GLN A 34 -13.00 1.23 -12.10
CA GLN A 34 -12.56 0.21 -11.15
C GLN A 34 -12.97 0.52 -9.71
N LEU A 35 -12.87 1.80 -9.30
CA LEU A 35 -13.26 2.21 -7.95
C LEU A 35 -14.78 2.11 -7.72
N ARG A 36 -15.61 2.45 -8.72
CA ARG A 36 -17.07 2.23 -8.68
C ARG A 36 -17.41 0.75 -8.63
N GLU A 37 -16.69 -0.07 -9.38
CA GLU A 37 -16.92 -1.52 -9.39
C GLU A 37 -16.57 -2.16 -8.04
N LEU A 38 -15.45 -1.75 -7.44
CA LEU A 38 -15.11 -2.13 -6.06
C LEU A 38 -16.16 -1.68 -5.06
N ALA A 39 -16.70 -0.46 -5.20
CA ALA A 39 -17.75 0.05 -4.32
C ALA A 39 -19.02 -0.80 -4.44
N ALA A 40 -19.44 -1.12 -5.67
CA ALA A 40 -20.58 -1.99 -5.91
C ALA A 40 -20.35 -3.40 -5.34
N CYS A 41 -19.17 -3.98 -5.55
CA CYS A 41 -18.81 -5.28 -4.98
C CYS A 41 -18.80 -5.25 -3.45
N ALA A 42 -18.20 -4.23 -2.84
CA ALA A 42 -18.16 -4.11 -1.38
C ALA A 42 -19.56 -4.01 -0.79
N ALA A 43 -20.46 -3.21 -1.39
CA ALA A 43 -21.85 -3.09 -0.96
C ALA A 43 -22.67 -4.39 -1.16
N GLN A 44 -22.60 -4.96 -2.36
CA GLN A 44 -23.48 -6.05 -2.77
C GLN A 44 -23.00 -7.43 -2.31
N LEU A 45 -21.69 -7.62 -2.20
CA LEU A 45 -21.07 -8.92 -1.91
C LEU A 45 -20.34 -8.94 -0.57
N GLY A 46 -19.89 -7.78 -0.07
CA GLY A 46 -19.12 -7.67 1.18
C GLY A 46 -19.83 -6.92 2.30
N SER A 47 -19.04 -6.38 3.22
CA SER A 47 -19.46 -5.58 4.38
C SER A 47 -19.76 -4.10 4.06
N GLY A 48 -19.77 -3.69 2.79
CA GLY A 48 -19.96 -2.30 2.37
C GLY A 48 -18.70 -1.42 2.49
N VAL A 49 -17.57 -2.01 2.91
CA VAL A 49 -16.30 -1.32 3.17
C VAL A 49 -15.17 -1.87 2.30
N ILE A 50 -14.36 -0.96 1.76
CA ILE A 50 -13.10 -1.23 1.07
C ILE A 50 -11.97 -0.80 2.01
N GLU A 51 -11.06 -1.71 2.33
CA GLU A 51 -9.92 -1.40 3.21
C GLU A 51 -8.66 -1.10 2.39
N LEU A 52 -8.11 0.09 2.56
CA LEU A 52 -6.80 0.46 2.04
C LEU A 52 -5.70 -0.21 2.88
N THR A 53 -4.74 -0.78 2.17
CA THR A 53 -3.62 -1.51 2.79
C THR A 53 -2.37 -0.64 2.81
N SER A 54 -1.42 -1.01 3.65
CA SER A 54 -0.13 -0.31 3.75
C SER A 54 0.80 -0.50 2.54
N ARG A 55 0.31 -1.10 1.46
CA ARG A 55 1.00 -1.50 0.22
C ARG A 55 0.26 -0.93 -1.01
N ALA A 56 -0.38 0.23 -0.85
CA ALA A 56 -1.08 0.93 -1.94
C ALA A 56 -2.06 0.02 -2.70
N ASN A 57 -2.80 -0.81 -1.95
CA ASN A 57 -3.70 -1.82 -2.50
C ASN A 57 -4.99 -1.87 -1.67
N VAL A 58 -6.01 -2.57 -2.14
CA VAL A 58 -7.31 -2.71 -1.47
C VAL A 58 -7.65 -4.15 -1.13
N GLN A 59 -8.48 -4.31 -0.09
CA GLN A 59 -9.08 -5.59 0.28
C GLN A 59 -10.53 -5.39 0.72
N VAL A 60 -11.36 -6.43 0.58
CA VAL A 60 -12.78 -6.43 0.95
C VAL A 60 -13.06 -7.60 1.87
N ARG A 61 -13.81 -7.33 2.94
CA ARG A 61 -14.14 -8.29 4.01
C ARG A 61 -15.63 -8.62 4.05
N GLY A 62 -15.92 -9.78 4.66
CA GLY A 62 -17.27 -10.27 4.84
C GLY A 62 -17.95 -10.63 3.53
N LEU A 63 -17.17 -11.21 2.61
CA LEU A 63 -17.67 -11.64 1.31
C LEU A 63 -18.65 -12.81 1.47
N ARG A 64 -19.87 -12.62 0.99
CA ARG A 64 -20.93 -13.64 0.92
C ARG A 64 -20.77 -14.56 -0.28
N SER A 65 -20.22 -14.03 -1.37
CA SER A 65 -19.91 -14.78 -2.59
C SER A 65 -18.51 -14.41 -3.08
N PRO A 66 -17.46 -15.12 -2.61
CA PRO A 66 -16.10 -14.93 -3.09
C PRO A 66 -15.94 -15.15 -4.60
N GLU A 67 -16.68 -16.09 -5.17
CA GLU A 67 -16.61 -16.43 -6.61
C GLU A 67 -17.16 -15.28 -7.48
N ASP A 68 -18.31 -14.70 -7.13
CA ASP A 68 -18.85 -13.55 -7.86
C ASP A 68 -17.94 -12.33 -7.72
N PHE A 69 -17.36 -12.13 -6.53
CA PHE A 69 -16.39 -11.06 -6.31
C PHE A 69 -15.17 -11.25 -7.22
N ALA A 70 -14.58 -12.44 -7.23
CA ALA A 70 -13.46 -12.79 -8.09
C ALA A 70 -13.75 -12.52 -9.56
N ALA A 71 -14.90 -12.98 -10.08
CA ALA A 71 -15.28 -12.79 -11.47
C ALA A 71 -15.40 -11.31 -11.85
N ARG A 72 -16.04 -10.49 -11.01
CA ARG A 72 -16.23 -9.06 -11.23
C ARG A 72 -14.93 -8.27 -11.17
N ILE A 73 -14.08 -8.57 -10.18
CA ILE A 73 -12.77 -7.93 -10.01
C ILE A 73 -11.81 -8.32 -11.15
N ALA A 74 -11.89 -9.56 -11.65
CA ALA A 74 -11.18 -9.97 -12.85
C ALA A 74 -11.65 -9.19 -14.09
N ALA A 75 -12.96 -9.09 -14.32
CA ALA A 75 -13.53 -8.31 -15.41
C ALA A 75 -13.16 -6.82 -15.35
N ALA A 76 -12.99 -6.26 -14.14
CA ALA A 76 -12.53 -4.89 -13.91
C ALA A 76 -11.01 -4.70 -14.11
N GLY A 77 -10.25 -5.77 -14.38
CA GLY A 77 -8.79 -5.72 -14.52
C GLY A 77 -8.03 -5.54 -13.20
N LEU A 78 -8.68 -5.85 -12.06
CA LEU A 78 -8.08 -5.78 -10.72
C LEU A 78 -7.56 -7.15 -10.24
N LEU A 79 -7.56 -8.14 -11.13
CA LEU A 79 -6.89 -9.44 -10.99
C LEU A 79 -6.12 -9.71 -12.30
N PRO A 80 -4.87 -9.23 -12.43
CA PRO A 80 -4.13 -9.27 -13.71
C PRO A 80 -3.76 -10.68 -14.15
N SER A 81 -3.64 -11.63 -13.21
CA SER A 81 -3.34 -13.03 -13.52
C SER A 81 -3.84 -13.95 -12.40
N PRO A 82 -4.72 -14.94 -12.70
CA PRO A 82 -5.15 -15.95 -11.74
C PRO A 82 -3.99 -16.69 -11.08
N ALA A 83 -2.95 -17.07 -11.84
CA ALA A 83 -1.79 -17.78 -11.30
C ALA A 83 -0.95 -16.94 -10.32
N HIS A 84 -1.02 -15.61 -10.43
CA HIS A 84 -0.17 -14.68 -9.68
C HIS A 84 -0.98 -13.87 -8.65
N GLU A 85 -2.19 -14.31 -8.32
CA GLU A 85 -3.13 -13.53 -7.50
C GLU A 85 -2.64 -13.22 -6.08
N ARG A 86 -1.78 -14.10 -5.53
CA ARG A 86 -1.17 -13.95 -4.20
C ARG A 86 0.17 -13.24 -4.23
N VAL A 87 0.75 -13.03 -5.41
CA VAL A 87 1.95 -12.21 -5.53
C VAL A 87 1.58 -10.80 -5.09
N ARG A 88 2.41 -10.25 -4.22
CA ARG A 88 2.12 -8.97 -3.57
C ARG A 88 2.00 -7.85 -4.62
N ASN A 89 1.31 -6.79 -4.22
CA ASN A 89 1.24 -5.58 -5.03
C ASN A 89 2.63 -4.99 -5.28
N ILE A 90 2.79 -4.30 -6.40
CA ILE A 90 3.95 -3.44 -6.67
C ILE A 90 3.59 -2.06 -6.12
N VAL A 91 4.40 -1.54 -5.20
CA VAL A 91 4.17 -0.20 -4.62
C VAL A 91 4.93 0.84 -5.43
N ALA A 92 4.39 2.02 -5.62
CA ALA A 92 5.10 3.11 -6.28
C ALA A 92 4.91 4.45 -5.56
N SER A 93 5.80 5.41 -5.81
CA SER A 93 5.63 6.79 -5.32
C SER A 93 4.25 7.34 -5.74
N PRO A 94 3.39 7.75 -4.79
CA PRO A 94 2.00 8.09 -5.09
C PRO A 94 1.78 9.34 -5.92
N LEU A 95 2.72 10.31 -5.95
CA LEU A 95 2.63 11.45 -6.87
C LEU A 95 3.10 11.12 -8.28
N GLY A 96 3.74 9.96 -8.47
CA GLY A 96 4.17 9.46 -9.77
C GLY A 96 4.99 10.46 -10.58
N GLY A 97 5.97 11.10 -9.94
CA GLY A 97 6.88 12.06 -10.56
C GLY A 97 6.31 13.46 -10.74
N ARG A 98 5.03 13.70 -10.45
CA ARG A 98 4.37 14.99 -10.73
C ARG A 98 4.72 16.08 -9.72
N GLY A 99 5.12 15.68 -8.51
CA GLY A 99 5.50 16.60 -7.45
C GLY A 99 6.76 17.42 -7.80
N PRO A 100 7.09 18.46 -7.02
CA PRO A 100 8.20 19.38 -7.31
C PRO A 100 9.57 18.70 -7.40
N HIS A 101 9.75 17.58 -6.70
CA HIS A 101 11.01 16.84 -6.61
C HIS A 101 10.98 15.49 -7.37
N GLY A 102 9.91 15.20 -8.10
CA GLY A 102 9.75 13.93 -8.82
C GLY A 102 10.60 13.85 -10.10
N LEU A 103 11.38 12.78 -10.26
CA LEU A 103 12.34 12.59 -11.35
C LEU A 103 11.79 11.76 -12.52
N LEU A 104 10.83 10.85 -12.29
CA LEU A 104 10.13 10.11 -13.35
C LEU A 104 8.67 9.78 -12.99
N ASP A 105 7.85 9.47 -13.98
CA ASP A 105 6.62 8.71 -13.73
C ASP A 105 6.97 7.20 -13.57
N PRO A 106 6.71 6.58 -12.42
CA PRO A 106 6.99 5.16 -12.19
C PRO A 106 5.97 4.24 -12.87
N GLN A 107 4.80 4.72 -13.31
CA GLN A 107 3.72 3.85 -13.78
C GLN A 107 4.10 3.01 -15.03
N PRO A 108 4.76 3.55 -16.06
CA PRO A 108 5.18 2.74 -17.21
C PRO A 108 6.11 1.57 -16.82
N LEU A 109 6.99 1.79 -15.84
CA LEU A 109 7.88 0.76 -15.31
C LEU A 109 7.10 -0.27 -14.47
N VAL A 110 6.15 0.19 -13.64
CA VAL A 110 5.25 -0.69 -12.88
C VAL A 110 4.44 -1.59 -13.81
N ASP A 111 3.84 -1.04 -14.87
CA ASP A 111 3.05 -1.80 -15.83
C ASP A 111 3.91 -2.82 -16.59
N ALA A 112 5.13 -2.43 -16.99
CA ALA A 112 6.07 -3.33 -17.64
C ALA A 112 6.51 -4.46 -16.69
N LEU A 113 6.80 -4.13 -15.43
CA LEU A 113 7.16 -5.08 -14.39
C LEU A 113 6.01 -6.06 -14.11
N ASP A 114 4.77 -5.59 -13.97
CA ASP A 114 3.63 -6.44 -13.67
C ASP A 114 3.32 -7.41 -14.81
N ARG A 115 3.30 -6.93 -16.06
CA ARG A 115 3.12 -7.79 -17.25
C ARG A 115 4.21 -8.84 -17.33
N ALA A 116 5.47 -8.44 -17.17
CA ALA A 116 6.61 -9.34 -17.28
C ALA A 116 6.71 -10.31 -16.08
N LEU A 117 6.22 -9.93 -14.91
CA LEU A 117 6.05 -10.80 -13.76
C LEU A 117 5.02 -11.90 -14.06
N CYS A 118 3.83 -11.50 -14.54
CA CYS A 118 2.76 -12.45 -14.84
C CYS A 118 3.10 -13.41 -15.99
N ALA A 119 4.00 -13.01 -16.89
CA ALA A 119 4.51 -13.85 -17.97
C ALA A 119 5.51 -14.93 -17.51
N ARG A 120 5.95 -14.94 -16.25
CA ARG A 120 6.92 -15.90 -15.71
C ARG A 120 6.26 -16.83 -14.68
N PRO A 121 5.83 -18.05 -15.06
CA PRO A 121 5.12 -18.96 -14.15
C PRO A 121 5.84 -19.23 -12.83
N ARG A 122 7.18 -19.28 -12.86
CA ARG A 122 8.01 -19.48 -11.66
C ARG A 122 7.82 -18.38 -10.61
N LEU A 123 7.52 -17.15 -11.02
CA LEU A 123 7.31 -16.03 -10.10
C LEU A 123 5.96 -16.07 -9.40
N ALA A 124 5.04 -16.97 -9.79
CA ALA A 124 3.84 -17.25 -9.02
C ALA A 124 4.16 -17.86 -7.63
N ASP A 125 5.34 -18.48 -7.47
CA ASP A 125 5.80 -19.06 -6.20
C ASP A 125 6.39 -18.03 -5.24
N LEU A 126 6.46 -16.75 -5.64
CA LEU A 126 6.87 -15.68 -4.75
C LEU A 126 5.95 -15.66 -3.51
N PRO A 127 6.53 -15.65 -2.30
CA PRO A 127 5.73 -15.55 -1.09
C PRO A 127 4.94 -14.24 -1.08
N GLY A 128 3.70 -14.27 -0.62
CA GLY A 128 2.80 -13.13 -0.47
C GLY A 128 3.26 -12.07 0.54
N ARG A 129 4.50 -12.16 1.03
CA ARG A 129 5.20 -11.12 1.81
C ARG A 129 6.31 -10.43 0.99
N PHE A 130 6.81 -11.06 -0.07
CA PHE A 130 7.80 -10.48 -0.98
C PHE A 130 7.21 -9.24 -1.65
N LEU A 131 7.96 -8.15 -1.70
CA LEU A 131 7.48 -6.82 -2.08
C LEU A 131 8.41 -6.19 -3.10
N PHE A 132 7.83 -5.69 -4.18
CA PHE A 132 8.47 -4.77 -5.11
C PHE A 132 8.06 -3.33 -4.80
N ALA A 133 8.99 -2.40 -5.00
CA ALA A 133 8.71 -0.96 -4.98
C ALA A 133 9.38 -0.24 -6.15
N VAL A 134 8.76 0.84 -6.62
CA VAL A 134 9.29 1.73 -7.68
C VAL A 134 9.14 3.18 -7.22
N ASP A 135 10.26 3.80 -6.87
CA ASP A 135 10.30 5.18 -6.43
C ASP A 135 10.40 6.13 -7.64
N ASP A 136 9.86 7.34 -7.51
CA ASP A 136 9.96 8.40 -8.51
C ASP A 136 11.16 9.33 -8.29
N GLY A 137 11.98 9.09 -7.27
CA GLY A 137 13.17 9.85 -6.92
C GLY A 137 13.03 10.68 -5.64
N THR A 138 11.82 10.82 -5.09
CA THR A 138 11.59 11.56 -3.83
C THR A 138 11.89 10.74 -2.58
N GLY A 139 12.00 9.42 -2.72
CA GLY A 139 12.26 8.50 -1.61
C GLY A 139 11.03 8.08 -0.80
N ASP A 140 9.82 8.40 -1.29
CA ASP A 140 8.53 8.12 -0.63
C ASP A 140 8.40 6.66 -0.17
N VAL A 141 8.86 5.73 -1.00
CA VAL A 141 8.61 4.29 -0.80
C VAL A 141 9.84 3.54 -0.33
N ILE A 142 11.00 4.19 -0.26
CA ILE A 142 12.24 3.58 0.26
C ILE A 142 12.06 3.16 1.72
N GLY A 143 11.32 3.93 2.52
CA GLY A 143 10.92 3.62 3.90
C GLY A 143 10.24 2.25 4.09
N LEU A 144 9.66 1.70 3.02
CA LEU A 144 8.97 0.41 3.03
C LEU A 144 9.92 -0.79 3.04
N ASN A 145 11.24 -0.60 2.85
CA ASN A 145 12.26 -1.64 2.73
C ASN A 145 11.67 -2.86 2.00
N ALA A 146 11.23 -2.62 0.76
CA ALA A 146 10.79 -3.68 -0.13
C ALA A 146 11.96 -4.64 -0.38
N ASP A 147 11.66 -5.86 -0.83
CA ASP A 147 12.73 -6.81 -1.15
C ASP A 147 13.54 -6.31 -2.33
N ILE A 148 12.87 -5.65 -3.28
CA ILE A 148 13.51 -5.01 -4.42
C ILE A 148 12.83 -3.66 -4.67
N THR A 149 13.61 -2.59 -4.61
CA THR A 149 13.14 -1.23 -4.92
C THR A 149 13.94 -0.68 -6.09
N TYR A 150 13.31 -0.15 -7.13
CA TYR A 150 13.99 0.72 -8.09
C TYR A 150 13.95 2.17 -7.60
N VAL A 151 15.10 2.85 -7.62
CA VAL A 151 15.23 4.27 -7.31
C VAL A 151 16.02 4.97 -8.43
N PRO A 152 15.49 6.05 -9.03
CA PRO A 152 16.16 6.79 -10.11
C PRO A 152 17.46 7.41 -9.62
N GLY A 153 18.51 7.33 -10.44
CA GLY A 153 19.84 7.82 -10.05
C GLY A 153 20.57 6.93 -9.04
N HIS A 154 19.89 5.95 -8.42
CA HIS A 154 20.46 5.04 -7.42
C HIS A 154 20.40 3.56 -7.82
N GLY A 155 19.64 3.19 -8.85
CA GLY A 155 19.53 1.81 -9.32
C GLY A 155 18.57 0.97 -8.46
N LEU A 156 18.87 -0.32 -8.27
CA LEU A 156 18.08 -1.18 -7.39
C LEU A 156 18.59 -1.14 -5.95
N LEU A 157 17.67 -1.17 -4.98
CA LEU A 157 17.96 -1.43 -3.57
C LEU A 157 17.40 -2.81 -3.21
N LEU A 158 18.18 -3.62 -2.50
CA LEU A 158 17.80 -4.97 -2.09
C LEU A 158 17.55 -5.02 -0.59
N ALA A 159 16.36 -5.48 -0.18
CA ALA A 159 15.93 -5.52 1.23
C ALA A 159 16.05 -4.17 1.98
N GLY A 160 16.01 -3.04 1.25
CA GLY A 160 16.25 -1.71 1.78
C GLY A 160 17.71 -1.37 2.10
N ALA A 161 18.65 -2.29 1.83
CA ALA A 161 20.08 -2.02 1.83
C ALA A 161 20.51 -1.46 0.47
N GLY A 162 21.48 -0.55 0.49
CA GLY A 162 22.02 0.13 -0.68
C GLY A 162 22.91 -0.75 -1.54
N THR A 163 22.46 -1.92 -1.98
CA THR A 163 23.16 -2.69 -3.03
C THR A 163 22.73 -2.13 -4.37
N ALA A 164 23.24 -0.95 -4.73
CA ALA A 164 22.88 -0.24 -5.94
C ALA A 164 23.34 -1.02 -7.17
N LEU A 165 22.48 -1.91 -7.63
CA LEU A 165 22.68 -2.55 -8.92
C LEU A 165 22.38 -1.49 -9.98
N PRO A 166 23.34 -1.12 -10.85
CA PRO A 166 23.15 -0.08 -11.83
C PRO A 166 22.01 -0.48 -12.78
N ALA A 167 20.91 0.26 -12.71
CA ALA A 167 19.74 0.06 -13.54
C ALA A 167 19.20 1.42 -13.97
N ASP A 168 18.79 1.53 -15.23
CA ASP A 168 17.99 2.64 -15.71
C ASP A 168 16.52 2.19 -15.82
N ALA A 169 15.61 3.11 -16.10
CA ALA A 169 14.18 2.80 -16.18
C ALA A 169 13.84 1.75 -17.25
N ARG A 170 14.70 1.53 -18.26
CA ARG A 170 14.49 0.52 -19.31
C ARG A 170 14.92 -0.87 -18.85
N THR A 171 16.02 -0.97 -18.09
CA THR A 171 16.56 -2.25 -17.63
C THR A 171 16.02 -2.70 -16.27
N ALA A 172 15.47 -1.77 -15.48
CA ALA A 172 15.02 -2.01 -14.11
C ALA A 172 14.05 -3.20 -13.99
N ALA A 173 12.97 -3.26 -14.80
CA ALA A 173 12.00 -4.35 -14.70
C ALA A 173 12.64 -5.73 -14.89
N GLY A 174 13.51 -5.87 -15.89
CA GLY A 174 14.22 -7.13 -16.16
C GLY A 174 15.10 -7.55 -14.99
N LEU A 175 15.88 -6.61 -14.44
CA LEU A 175 16.79 -6.87 -13.33
C LEU A 175 16.04 -7.16 -12.02
N MET A 176 14.92 -6.46 -11.76
CA MET A 176 14.06 -6.74 -10.61
C MET A 176 13.50 -8.16 -10.66
N LEU A 177 13.11 -8.65 -11.84
CA LEU A 177 12.58 -10.00 -12.00
C LEU A 177 13.69 -11.06 -11.87
N ALA A 178 14.88 -10.80 -12.42
CA ALA A 178 16.04 -11.67 -12.23
C ALA A 178 16.44 -11.78 -10.74
N ALA A 179 16.44 -10.66 -10.02
CA ALA A 179 16.68 -10.66 -8.57
C ALA A 179 15.59 -11.43 -7.79
N ALA A 180 14.34 -11.39 -8.23
CA ALA A 180 13.25 -12.15 -7.62
C ALA A 180 13.38 -13.66 -7.89
N GLU A 181 13.80 -14.07 -9.08
CA GLU A 181 14.12 -15.47 -9.39
C GLU A 181 15.31 -15.97 -8.56
N ALA A 182 16.38 -15.17 -8.45
CA ALA A 182 17.51 -15.48 -7.58
C ALA A 182 17.10 -15.57 -6.10
N PHE A 183 16.14 -14.75 -5.66
CA PHE A 183 15.55 -14.91 -4.33
C PHE A 183 14.83 -16.25 -4.18
N LEU A 184 14.07 -16.70 -5.18
CA LEU A 184 13.43 -18.01 -5.13
C LEU A 184 14.45 -19.16 -5.04
N ASP A 185 15.62 -19.03 -5.66
CA ASP A 185 16.73 -19.98 -5.52
C ASP A 185 17.30 -19.99 -4.10
N GLU A 186 17.35 -18.83 -3.43
CA GLU A 186 18.04 -18.66 -2.14
C GLU A 186 17.17 -18.73 -0.90
N ARG A 187 15.86 -18.52 -1.06
CA ARG A 187 14.95 -18.23 0.07
C ARG A 187 14.86 -19.34 1.11
N ALA A 188 15.08 -20.60 0.75
CA ALA A 188 14.74 -21.74 1.60
C ALA A 188 13.33 -21.57 2.22
N GLN A 189 13.23 -21.26 3.53
CA GLN A 189 11.98 -21.04 4.26
C GLN A 189 11.61 -19.56 4.44
N SER A 190 12.46 -18.64 3.99
CA SER A 190 12.30 -17.20 4.14
C SER A 190 11.17 -16.67 3.25
N TRP A 191 10.42 -15.73 3.81
CA TRP A 191 9.31 -15.04 3.16
C TRP A 191 9.73 -13.70 2.57
N ARG A 192 10.86 -13.17 3.03
CA ARG A 192 11.44 -11.88 2.65
C ARG A 192 12.93 -12.06 2.39
N LEU A 193 13.49 -11.25 1.51
CA LEU A 193 14.93 -11.21 1.27
C LEU A 193 15.71 -10.80 2.53
N ALA A 194 15.15 -9.86 3.31
CA ALA A 194 15.74 -9.40 4.58
C ALA A 194 15.85 -10.50 5.66
N GLU A 195 15.14 -11.63 5.50
CA GLU A 195 15.21 -12.77 6.43
C GLU A 195 16.35 -13.73 6.07
N ILE A 196 17.00 -13.57 4.90
CA ILE A 196 18.14 -14.36 4.47
C ILE A 196 19.42 -13.69 4.96
N PRO A 197 20.29 -14.38 5.73
CA PRO A 197 21.61 -13.87 6.08
C PRO A 197 22.40 -13.47 4.83
N ASP A 198 22.92 -12.23 4.83
CA ASP A 198 23.61 -11.61 3.69
C ASP A 198 22.81 -11.66 2.37
N GLY A 199 21.48 -11.73 2.45
CA GLY A 199 20.61 -11.98 1.31
C GLY A 199 20.87 -11.03 0.13
N ALA A 200 20.98 -9.73 0.39
CA ALA A 200 21.25 -8.74 -0.65
C ALA A 200 22.56 -9.01 -1.41
N ALA A 201 23.65 -9.33 -0.69
CA ALA A 201 24.94 -9.66 -1.29
C ALA A 201 24.88 -10.97 -2.08
N ARG A 202 24.18 -11.99 -1.57
CA ARG A 202 24.01 -13.28 -2.24
C ARG A 202 23.21 -13.14 -3.55
N ILE A 203 22.17 -12.31 -3.56
CA ILE A 203 21.42 -12.00 -4.78
C ILE A 203 22.28 -11.22 -5.78
N ALA A 204 23.02 -10.20 -5.34
CA ALA A 204 23.93 -9.48 -6.21
C ALA A 204 24.98 -10.41 -6.83
N ALA A 205 25.54 -11.34 -6.05
CA ALA A 205 26.51 -12.32 -6.52
C ALA A 205 25.94 -13.25 -7.60
N ARG A 206 24.71 -13.73 -7.42
CA ARG A 206 24.01 -14.55 -8.44
C ARG A 206 23.75 -13.81 -9.74
N LEU A 207 23.62 -12.49 -9.68
CA LEU A 207 23.43 -11.65 -10.85
C LEU A 207 24.78 -11.26 -11.49
N GLY A 208 25.92 -11.70 -10.93
CA GLY A 208 27.27 -11.35 -11.39
C GLY A 208 27.65 -9.90 -11.09
N LEU A 209 27.13 -9.35 -9.99
CA LEU A 209 27.26 -7.93 -9.61
C LEU A 209 28.02 -7.76 -8.28
N ASP A 210 28.93 -8.68 -8.00
CA ASP A 210 29.70 -8.93 -6.76
C ASP A 210 30.58 -7.74 -6.31
N GLY A 211 30.60 -6.65 -7.06
CA GLY A 211 31.34 -5.41 -6.78
C GLY A 211 30.49 -4.13 -6.78
N SER A 212 29.15 -4.24 -6.73
CA SER A 212 28.29 -3.06 -6.63
C SER A 212 28.58 -2.30 -5.33
N ALA A 213 28.98 -1.03 -5.44
CA ALA A 213 29.24 -0.19 -4.28
C ALA A 213 27.98 -0.05 -3.42
N LEU A 214 28.16 -0.04 -2.10
CA LEU A 214 27.10 0.41 -1.21
C LEU A 214 26.84 1.89 -1.50
N VAL A 215 25.72 2.20 -2.12
CA VAL A 215 25.32 3.60 -2.33
C VAL A 215 24.58 4.07 -1.08
N PRO A 216 24.91 5.25 -0.53
CA PRO A 216 24.15 5.84 0.56
C PRO A 216 22.66 5.82 0.21
N ARG A 217 21.87 5.28 1.13
CA ARG A 217 20.42 5.29 1.01
C ARG A 217 19.98 6.75 0.81
N PRO A 218 19.15 7.05 -0.20
CA PRO A 218 18.57 8.38 -0.32
C PRO A 218 17.86 8.73 0.99
N SER A 219 18.14 9.92 1.52
CA SER A 219 17.33 10.49 2.57
C SER A 219 15.96 10.79 1.95
N GLY A 220 15.00 9.89 2.14
CA GLY A 220 13.63 10.19 1.77
C GLY A 220 13.15 11.37 2.61
N GLU A 221 12.44 12.30 1.98
CA GLU A 221 11.68 13.33 2.70
C GLU A 221 10.48 12.65 3.38
N SER A 222 10.74 11.82 4.39
CA SER A 222 9.70 11.26 5.23
C SER A 222 9.23 12.36 6.18
N GLY A 223 8.46 13.32 5.67
CA GLY A 223 8.10 14.50 6.46
C GLY A 223 6.95 15.32 5.90
N SER A 224 5.84 15.30 6.64
CA SER A 224 4.92 16.42 6.79
C SER A 224 4.04 16.82 5.60
N ARG A 225 3.03 15.98 5.32
CA ARG A 225 1.59 16.29 5.17
C ARG A 225 0.99 15.21 4.27
N ARG A 226 0.03 14.46 4.81
CA ARG A 226 -0.63 13.32 4.12
C ARG A 226 -2.08 13.64 3.77
N ALA A 227 -2.41 14.94 3.72
CA ALA A 227 -3.71 15.48 3.37
C ALA A 227 -3.52 16.88 2.78
N GLY A 228 -4.43 17.25 1.90
CA GLY A 228 -4.51 18.58 1.32
C GLY A 228 -3.92 18.67 -0.08
N VAL A 229 -3.79 19.91 -0.54
CA VAL A 229 -3.35 20.22 -1.90
C VAL A 229 -1.83 20.17 -1.98
N VAL A 230 -1.33 19.47 -3.00
CA VAL A 230 0.10 19.33 -3.30
C VAL A 230 0.37 19.90 -4.70
N PRO A 231 1.27 20.90 -4.84
CA PRO A 231 1.63 21.45 -6.15
C PRO A 231 2.23 20.40 -7.08
N GLN A 232 1.89 20.47 -8.37
CA GLN A 232 2.53 19.70 -9.43
C GLN A 232 3.37 20.62 -10.32
N ARG A 233 4.36 20.04 -11.00
CA ARG A 233 5.36 20.78 -11.81
C ARG A 233 4.79 21.49 -13.06
N ASP A 234 3.58 21.15 -13.48
CA ASP A 234 2.91 21.72 -14.67
C ASP A 234 1.86 22.79 -14.33
N GLY A 235 1.83 23.25 -13.06
CA GLY A 235 0.86 24.23 -12.58
C GLY A 235 -0.49 23.64 -12.16
N ARG A 236 -0.70 22.33 -12.35
CA ARG A 236 -1.81 21.60 -11.72
C ARG A 236 -1.50 21.29 -10.26
N VAL A 237 -2.46 20.68 -9.58
CA VAL A 237 -2.31 20.22 -8.22
C VAL A 237 -2.81 18.78 -8.06
N ALA A 238 -2.26 18.08 -7.09
CA ALA A 238 -2.85 16.86 -6.55
C ALA A 238 -3.61 17.20 -5.26
N LEU A 239 -4.67 16.44 -4.98
CA LEU A 239 -5.38 16.48 -3.71
C LEU A 239 -5.21 15.14 -3.01
N GLU A 240 -4.53 15.14 -1.87
CA GLU A 240 -4.45 13.97 -1.00
C GLU A 240 -5.57 14.02 0.05
N ALA A 241 -6.30 12.92 0.17
CA ALA A 241 -7.33 12.71 1.17
C ALA A 241 -6.98 11.49 2.05
N VAL A 242 -6.80 11.72 3.35
CA VAL A 242 -6.71 10.63 4.32
C VAL A 242 -8.05 9.93 4.41
N VAL A 243 -8.01 8.60 4.37
CA VAL A 243 -9.14 7.75 4.68
C VAL A 243 -9.03 7.36 6.15
N PRO A 244 -9.94 7.82 7.04
CA PRO A 244 -9.92 7.43 8.44
C PRO A 244 -9.80 5.91 8.62
N LEU A 245 -8.75 5.49 9.35
CA LEU A 245 -8.38 4.08 9.58
C LEU A 245 -8.16 3.25 8.30
N GLY A 246 -8.04 3.88 7.13
CA GLY A 246 -7.97 3.23 5.83
C GLY A 246 -9.25 2.52 5.41
N ARG A 247 -10.42 2.90 5.93
CA ARG A 247 -11.70 2.26 5.61
C ARG A 247 -12.58 3.18 4.77
N LEU A 248 -12.70 2.88 3.48
CA LEU A 248 -13.60 3.57 2.56
C LEU A 248 -14.98 2.92 2.60
N SER A 249 -16.01 3.71 2.83
CA SER A 249 -17.37 3.27 2.52
C SER A 249 -17.59 3.23 1.00
N SER A 250 -18.58 2.45 0.57
CA SER A 250 -18.95 2.41 -0.85
C SER A 250 -19.36 3.79 -1.38
N ALA A 251 -20.03 4.61 -0.55
CA ALA A 251 -20.39 5.99 -0.91
C ALA A 251 -19.17 6.90 -1.07
N GLN A 252 -18.16 6.79 -0.19
CA GLN A 252 -16.90 7.54 -0.31
C GLN A 252 -16.13 7.15 -1.58
N ALA A 253 -16.06 5.86 -1.89
CA ALA A 253 -15.43 5.39 -3.12
C ALA A 253 -16.13 5.95 -4.38
N VAL A 254 -17.46 6.01 -4.38
CA VAL A 254 -18.23 6.67 -5.46
C VAL A 254 -17.96 8.17 -5.52
N ALA A 255 -17.89 8.87 -4.37
CA ALA A 255 -17.60 10.30 -4.31
C ALA A 255 -16.20 10.64 -4.87
N ILE A 256 -15.20 9.80 -4.60
CA ILE A 256 -13.86 9.90 -5.19
C ILE A 256 -13.94 9.69 -6.71
N ALA A 257 -14.61 8.62 -7.16
CA ALA A 257 -14.73 8.29 -8.58
C ALA A 257 -15.54 9.33 -9.38
N ALA A 258 -16.40 10.11 -8.72
CA ALA A 258 -17.18 11.18 -9.34
C ALA A 258 -16.34 12.41 -9.70
N GLN A 259 -15.16 12.58 -9.08
CA GLN A 259 -14.28 13.72 -9.39
C GLN A 259 -13.64 13.63 -10.78
N GLY A 260 -13.66 12.45 -11.41
CA GLY A 260 -13.17 12.27 -12.79
C GLY A 260 -11.64 12.42 -12.96
N ALA A 261 -10.89 12.55 -11.87
CA ALA A 261 -9.44 12.65 -11.87
C ALA A 261 -8.77 11.27 -11.83
N PRO A 262 -7.51 11.15 -12.31
CA PRO A 262 -6.69 9.97 -12.03
C PRO A 262 -6.53 9.77 -10.53
N VAL A 263 -6.72 8.53 -10.05
CA VAL A 263 -6.68 8.19 -8.62
C VAL A 263 -5.49 7.28 -8.33
N ARG A 264 -4.75 7.59 -7.26
CA ARG A 264 -3.71 6.72 -6.71
C ARG A 264 -3.95 6.43 -5.24
N LEU A 265 -3.70 5.18 -4.84
CA LEU A 265 -3.71 4.73 -3.46
C LEU A 265 -2.31 4.84 -2.88
N ALA A 266 -2.18 5.35 -1.66
CA ALA A 266 -0.89 5.47 -1.01
C ALA A 266 -0.62 4.34 0.01
N PRO A 267 0.64 3.96 0.27
CA PRO A 267 0.99 2.94 1.26
C PRO A 267 0.76 3.39 2.72
N TRP A 268 0.33 4.63 2.92
CA TRP A 268 -0.14 5.16 4.21
C TRP A 268 -1.66 5.33 4.29
N ARG A 269 -2.40 4.62 3.43
CA ARG A 269 -3.88 4.50 3.46
C ARG A 269 -4.62 5.82 3.21
N SER A 270 -4.07 6.65 2.32
CA SER A 270 -4.76 7.80 1.71
C SER A 270 -5.07 7.51 0.24
N VAL A 271 -5.89 8.39 -0.34
CA VAL A 271 -6.20 8.45 -1.76
C VAL A 271 -5.73 9.79 -2.31
N ILE A 272 -5.13 9.78 -3.48
CA ILE A 272 -4.61 10.98 -4.15
C ILE A 272 -5.32 11.14 -5.49
N LEU A 273 -5.95 12.29 -5.68
CA LEU A 273 -6.49 12.73 -6.96
C LEU A 273 -5.43 13.58 -7.64
N LEU A 274 -4.99 13.18 -8.83
CA LEU A 274 -3.92 13.84 -9.56
C LEU A 274 -4.46 14.80 -10.62
N ASP A 275 -3.61 15.72 -11.08
CA ASP A 275 -3.76 16.45 -12.34
C ASP A 275 -4.99 17.38 -12.35
N LEU A 276 -5.40 17.85 -11.16
CA LEU A 276 -6.51 18.78 -10.96
C LEU A 276 -6.10 20.22 -11.25
N ALA A 277 -7.02 21.00 -11.81
CA ALA A 277 -6.91 22.46 -11.74
C ALA A 277 -7.09 22.91 -10.27
N PRO A 278 -6.44 24.00 -9.81
CA PRO A 278 -6.56 24.46 -8.43
C PRO A 278 -8.01 24.61 -7.94
N GLU A 279 -8.88 25.21 -8.74
CA GLU A 279 -10.30 25.41 -8.39
C GLU A 279 -11.08 24.09 -8.37
N ALA A 280 -10.67 23.12 -9.19
CA ALA A 280 -11.25 21.78 -9.16
C ALA A 280 -10.81 21.00 -7.91
N ALA A 281 -9.59 21.24 -7.42
CA ALA A 281 -9.12 20.65 -6.17
C ALA A 281 -9.84 21.21 -4.95
N GLU A 282 -10.17 22.50 -4.93
CA GLU A 282 -11.00 23.09 -3.87
C GLU A 282 -12.39 22.43 -3.81
N ARG A 283 -13.09 22.36 -4.95
CA ARG A 283 -14.40 21.69 -5.03
C ARG A 283 -14.32 20.21 -4.65
N ALA A 284 -13.28 19.51 -5.09
CA ALA A 284 -13.07 18.12 -4.71
C ALA A 284 -12.82 17.98 -3.21
N ALA A 285 -12.03 18.88 -2.60
CA ALA A 285 -11.75 18.85 -1.17
C ALA A 285 -13.01 19.04 -0.33
N GLU A 286 -13.89 19.98 -0.72
CA GLU A 286 -15.20 20.19 -0.10
C GLU A 286 -16.08 18.93 -0.21
N ALA A 287 -16.21 18.37 -1.42
CA ALA A 287 -17.04 17.19 -1.65
C ALA A 287 -16.54 15.96 -0.88
N LEU A 288 -15.23 15.74 -0.85
CA LEU A 288 -14.62 14.62 -0.13
C LEU A 288 -14.71 14.82 1.39
N SER A 289 -14.53 16.04 1.88
CA SER A 289 -14.74 16.39 3.29
C SER A 289 -16.18 16.16 3.73
N ALA A 290 -17.16 16.58 2.92
CA ALA A 290 -18.57 16.31 3.18
C ALA A 290 -18.89 14.81 3.21
N ALA A 291 -18.13 13.99 2.48
CA ALA A 291 -18.22 12.53 2.54
C ALA A 291 -17.47 11.89 3.72
N GLY A 292 -16.85 12.69 4.60
CA GLY A 292 -16.11 12.23 5.77
C GLY A 292 -14.67 11.77 5.50
N LEU A 293 -14.10 12.16 4.35
CA LEU A 293 -12.67 12.01 4.08
C LEU A 293 -11.92 13.23 4.61
N VAL A 294 -10.64 13.06 4.92
CA VAL A 294 -9.84 14.11 5.57
C VAL A 294 -8.92 14.76 4.56
N THR A 295 -9.21 16.01 4.18
CA THR A 295 -8.37 16.81 3.29
C THR A 295 -7.64 17.95 4.00
N ASP A 296 -7.93 18.19 5.28
CA ASP A 296 -7.22 19.16 6.11
C ASP A 296 -6.02 18.51 6.82
N PRO A 297 -4.77 18.96 6.57
CA PRO A 297 -3.60 18.47 7.28
C PRO A 297 -3.59 18.77 8.79
N ALA A 298 -4.44 19.65 9.29
CA ALA A 298 -4.63 19.91 10.72
C ALA A 298 -5.65 18.96 11.39
N SER A 299 -6.22 18.00 10.66
CA SER A 299 -7.21 17.08 11.21
C SER A 299 -6.60 16.15 12.28
N PRO A 300 -7.32 15.86 13.38
CA PRO A 300 -6.88 14.90 14.40
C PRO A 300 -6.75 13.45 13.88
N TRP A 301 -7.27 13.16 12.68
CA TRP A 301 -7.09 11.88 12.01
C TRP A 301 -5.68 11.66 11.44
N ILE A 302 -4.88 12.72 11.26
CA ILE A 302 -3.53 12.61 10.71
C ILE A 302 -2.64 11.77 11.65
N GLY A 303 -2.06 10.69 11.12
CA GLY A 303 -1.18 9.80 11.88
C GLY A 303 -1.90 8.72 12.71
N VAL A 304 -3.24 8.64 12.65
CA VAL A 304 -4.00 7.64 13.40
C VAL A 304 -4.29 6.41 12.55
N THR A 305 -3.95 5.23 13.08
CA THR A 305 -4.20 3.96 12.41
C THR A 305 -4.70 2.92 13.40
N ALA A 306 -5.39 1.89 12.89
CA ALA A 306 -5.81 0.75 13.70
C ALA A 306 -5.69 -0.54 12.90
N CYS A 307 -5.56 -1.67 13.59
CA CYS A 307 -5.80 -2.98 12.98
C CYS A 307 -7.31 -3.23 12.80
N THR A 308 -7.69 -4.41 12.27
CA THR A 308 -9.11 -4.76 12.07
C THR A 308 -9.92 -4.73 13.36
N GLY A 309 -9.34 -5.13 14.50
CA GLY A 309 -10.06 -5.15 15.77
C GLY A 309 -11.19 -6.17 15.84
N ARG A 310 -11.98 -6.12 16.91
CA ARG A 310 -13.30 -6.76 16.96
C ARG A 310 -14.29 -5.92 16.15
N PRO A 311 -15.34 -6.52 15.57
CA PRO A 311 -15.62 -7.96 15.53
C PRO A 311 -14.82 -8.71 14.44
N GLY A 312 -14.14 -8.01 13.51
CA GLY A 312 -13.54 -8.63 12.31
C GLY A 312 -12.30 -9.52 12.53
N CYS A 313 -11.72 -9.51 13.72
CA CYS A 313 -10.59 -10.34 14.10
C CYS A 313 -10.86 -11.09 15.41
N ALA A 314 -10.96 -12.42 15.34
CA ALA A 314 -11.18 -13.30 16.49
C ALA A 314 -10.06 -13.24 17.55
N LYS A 315 -8.88 -12.73 17.18
CA LYS A 315 -7.74 -12.59 18.09
C LYS A 315 -7.72 -11.25 18.83
N SER A 316 -8.58 -10.32 18.42
CA SER A 316 -8.66 -8.99 19.00
C SER A 316 -9.38 -9.03 20.33
N ARG A 317 -8.89 -8.25 21.30
CA ARG A 317 -9.46 -8.12 22.63
C ARG A 317 -10.45 -6.96 22.72
N ALA A 318 -10.31 -5.95 21.86
CA ALA A 318 -11.18 -4.76 21.82
C ALA A 318 -11.65 -4.42 20.40
N ASP A 319 -12.67 -3.55 20.30
CA ASP A 319 -13.01 -2.85 19.06
C ASP A 319 -12.13 -1.60 18.91
N VAL A 320 -10.89 -1.83 18.50
CA VAL A 320 -9.87 -0.78 18.42
C VAL A 320 -10.20 0.31 17.42
N GLN A 321 -11.09 0.06 16.46
CA GLN A 321 -11.45 1.04 15.46
C GLN A 321 -12.45 2.03 16.02
N GLU A 322 -13.44 1.54 16.77
CA GLU A 322 -14.38 2.40 17.50
C GLU A 322 -13.67 3.18 18.62
N ASP A 323 -12.77 2.54 19.36
CA ASP A 323 -12.00 3.23 20.40
C ASP A 323 -11.10 4.33 19.80
N ALA A 324 -10.44 4.07 18.67
CA ALA A 324 -9.68 5.10 17.94
C ALA A 324 -10.56 6.27 17.49
N ARG A 325 -11.80 6.02 17.00
CA ARG A 325 -12.75 7.09 16.62
C ARG A 325 -13.11 7.97 17.81
N ARG A 326 -13.43 7.36 18.95
CA ARG A 326 -13.78 8.11 20.18
C ARG A 326 -12.62 8.94 20.68
N TRP A 327 -11.42 8.39 20.63
CA TRP A 327 -10.21 9.13 21.01
C TRP A 327 -9.94 10.31 20.08
N VAL A 328 -10.01 10.11 18.75
CA VAL A 328 -9.84 11.20 17.77
C VAL A 328 -10.89 12.29 17.93
N ALA A 329 -12.14 11.93 18.26
CA ALA A 329 -13.22 12.90 18.47
C ALA A 329 -13.00 13.83 19.68
N ALA A 330 -12.07 13.49 20.59
CA ALA A 330 -11.68 14.31 21.72
C ALA A 330 -10.44 15.18 21.46
N LEU A 331 -9.89 15.18 20.24
CA LEU A 331 -8.71 15.94 19.85
C LEU A 331 -9.08 17.10 18.94
N ASP A 332 -8.42 18.24 19.15
CA ASP A 332 -8.56 19.43 18.29
C ASP A 332 -7.50 19.50 17.17
N ALA A 333 -6.45 18.69 17.26
CA ALA A 333 -5.28 18.71 16.37
C ALA A 333 -4.67 17.31 16.20
N PRO A 334 -3.78 17.09 15.21
CA PRO A 334 -3.09 15.83 15.05
C PRO A 334 -2.26 15.50 16.30
N PRO A 335 -2.18 14.23 16.71
CA PRO A 335 -1.25 13.85 17.77
C PRO A 335 0.20 14.15 17.34
N PRO A 336 1.06 14.59 18.27
CA PRO A 336 2.45 14.96 17.96
C PRO A 336 3.29 13.76 17.49
N THR A 337 2.88 12.54 17.85
CA THR A 337 3.45 11.29 17.35
C THR A 337 2.31 10.45 16.78
N PRO A 338 2.48 9.80 15.61
CA PRO A 338 1.48 8.89 15.08
C PRO A 338 1.07 7.82 16.10
N VAL A 339 -0.20 7.42 16.08
CA VAL A 339 -0.76 6.45 17.03
C VAL A 339 -1.34 5.25 16.28
N HIS A 340 -0.98 4.04 16.74
CA HIS A 340 -1.52 2.78 16.22
C HIS A 340 -2.30 2.01 17.28
N TRP A 341 -3.59 1.79 17.01
CA TRP A 341 -4.48 1.01 17.86
C TRP A 341 -4.48 -0.47 17.46
N ALA A 342 -3.96 -1.31 18.35
CA ALA A 342 -3.74 -2.74 18.11
C ALA A 342 -4.62 -3.60 19.03
N GLY A 343 -5.42 -4.48 18.45
CA GLY A 343 -6.34 -5.33 19.20
C GLY A 343 -5.70 -6.49 19.95
N CYS A 344 -4.43 -6.77 19.69
CA CYS A 344 -3.64 -7.79 20.38
C CYS A 344 -2.14 -7.57 20.14
N GLU A 345 -1.31 -8.38 20.80
CA GLU A 345 0.16 -8.37 20.70
C GLU A 345 0.73 -8.52 19.28
N ARG A 346 -0.05 -8.97 18.30
CA ARG A 346 0.43 -9.05 16.91
C ARG A 346 0.58 -7.69 16.24
N ARG A 347 -0.11 -6.64 16.72
CA ARG A 347 -0.01 -5.26 16.22
C ARG A 347 -0.06 -5.16 14.69
N CYS A 348 -1.04 -5.86 14.11
CA CYS A 348 -1.13 -6.02 12.66
C CYS A 348 -1.32 -4.67 11.98
N GLY A 349 -0.45 -4.36 11.02
CA GLY A 349 -0.55 -3.12 10.26
C GLY A 349 0.06 -1.89 10.95
N LEU A 350 0.81 -2.08 12.05
CA LEU A 350 1.67 -1.08 12.65
C LEU A 350 2.53 -0.41 11.57
N PRO A 351 2.44 0.93 11.41
CA PRO A 351 3.34 1.66 10.52
C PRO A 351 4.81 1.55 10.98
N ARG A 352 5.73 1.86 10.08
CA ARG A 352 7.15 1.96 10.43
C ARG A 352 7.49 3.36 10.94
N GLY A 353 8.60 3.45 11.66
CA GLY A 353 9.06 4.68 12.29
C GLY A 353 8.49 4.83 13.69
N ASP A 354 8.57 6.05 14.21
CA ASP A 354 8.18 6.39 15.57
C ASP A 354 6.65 6.45 15.67
N VAL A 355 6.06 5.47 16.37
CA VAL A 355 4.61 5.32 16.51
C VAL A 355 4.30 4.89 17.93
N VAL A 356 3.42 5.64 18.60
CA VAL A 356 2.83 5.25 19.89
C VAL A 356 1.83 4.12 19.64
N GLN A 357 1.90 3.07 20.44
CA GLN A 357 1.12 1.85 20.24
C GLN A 357 0.13 1.68 21.39
N MET A 358 -1.17 1.70 21.08
CA MET A 358 -2.24 1.40 22.03
C MET A 358 -2.61 -0.09 21.87
N VAL A 359 -2.09 -0.96 22.74
CA VAL A 359 -2.29 -2.41 22.64
C VAL A 359 -3.39 -2.87 23.61
N ALA A 360 -4.48 -3.40 23.07
CA ALA A 360 -5.61 -3.86 23.87
C ALA A 360 -5.23 -5.06 24.75
N THR A 361 -5.52 -4.97 26.05
CA THR A 361 -5.23 -6.00 27.06
C THR A 361 -6.46 -6.87 27.37
N GLY A 362 -7.66 -6.38 27.05
CA GLY A 362 -8.95 -6.99 27.39
C GLY A 362 -9.78 -6.09 28.30
N ASP A 363 -9.12 -5.44 29.26
CA ASP A 363 -9.74 -4.53 30.24
C ASP A 363 -9.38 -3.05 29.98
N GLY A 364 -8.61 -2.78 28.92
CA GLY A 364 -8.12 -1.46 28.55
C GLY A 364 -7.01 -1.55 27.51
N TYR A 365 -6.08 -0.60 27.57
CA TYR A 365 -4.94 -0.49 26.65
C TYR A 365 -3.63 -0.31 27.41
N GLU A 366 -2.58 -0.96 26.93
CA GLU A 366 -1.20 -0.67 27.27
C GLU A 366 -0.62 0.29 26.23
N GLU A 367 -0.14 1.45 26.66
CA GLU A 367 0.54 2.42 25.81
C GLU A 367 2.04 2.08 25.75
N ARG A 368 2.58 1.92 24.54
CA ARG A 368 4.01 1.68 24.29
C ARG A 368 4.58 2.77 23.39
N HIS A 369 5.68 3.36 23.82
CA HIS A 369 6.42 4.36 23.05
C HIS A 369 7.48 3.69 22.16
N PRO A 370 7.86 4.32 21.04
CA PRO A 370 8.81 3.78 20.06
C PRO A 370 10.20 3.49 20.61
#